data_AF-A0A849QE09-F1
#
_entry.id   AF-A0A849QE09-F1
#
_cell.length_a   1.000
_cell.length_b   1.000
_cell.length_c   1.000
_cell.angle_alpha   90.00
_cell.angle_beta   90.00
_cell.angle_gamma   90.00
#
_symmetry.space_group_name_H-M   'P 1'
#
loop_
_entity.id
_entity.type
_entity.pdbx_description
1 polymer ?
#
loop_
_entity_poly.entity_id
_entity_poly.type
_entity_poly.pdbx_seq_one_letter_code
_entity_poly.pdbx_strand_id
1 'polypeptide(L)'
;MSELKGLRSAFVAFLDGLWFGLRENVGALSMYEGYAGGFKQMGLEAAEREGGKGSEAAAKIATALMATMGLDVEQNGKEIIVKTSPLWERVLDRGLEYSFHVEEICWKPMLEGIGEKTGTNPILESSLRLAHIERVKVEYKKGKAKASLDKGAMSKEDFDKQITALDIAMQEIPIVGRYRFA
;
A
#
# COMPACT_ATOMS: atom_id res chain seq x y z
N MET A 1 -1.97 20.90 -13.45
CA MET A 1 -2.53 20.40 -12.17
C MET A 1 -3.77 19.52 -12.34
N SER A 2 -4.69 19.80 -13.28
CA SER A 2 -5.87 18.94 -13.53
C SER A 2 -5.52 17.58 -14.16
N GLU A 3 -4.55 17.53 -15.07
CA GLU A 3 -4.16 16.32 -15.80
C GLU A 3 -3.55 15.24 -14.88
N LEU A 4 -2.62 15.63 -14.00
CA LEU A 4 -2.04 14.74 -12.99
C LEU A 4 -3.09 14.19 -12.01
N LYS A 5 -4.12 14.97 -11.69
CA LYS A 5 -5.24 14.51 -10.86
C LYS A 5 -6.11 13.50 -11.62
N GLY A 6 -6.41 13.77 -12.90
CA GLY A 6 -7.15 12.85 -13.76
C GLY A 6 -6.44 11.51 -13.95
N LEU A 7 -5.12 11.53 -14.20
CA LEU A 7 -4.29 10.33 -14.34
C LEU A 7 -4.28 9.50 -13.06
N ARG A 8 -4.09 10.15 -11.90
CA ARG A 8 -4.13 9.50 -10.58
C ARG A 8 -5.47 8.83 -10.32
N SER A 9 -6.58 9.53 -10.55
CA SER A 9 -7.92 8.97 -10.39
C SER A 9 -8.21 7.81 -11.34
N ALA A 10 -7.75 7.90 -12.59
CA ALA A 10 -7.88 6.82 -13.57
C ALA A 10 -7.08 5.57 -13.15
N PHE A 11 -5.86 5.76 -12.65
CA PHE A 11 -5.02 4.66 -12.16
C PHE A 11 -5.62 3.96 -10.93
N VAL A 12 -6.19 4.70 -9.98
CA VAL A 12 -6.95 4.11 -8.86
C VAL A 12 -8.16 3.33 -9.36
N ALA A 13 -8.94 3.90 -10.27
CA ALA A 13 -10.12 3.24 -10.83
C ALA A 13 -9.75 1.95 -11.57
N PHE A 14 -8.62 1.95 -12.27
CA PHE A 14 -8.07 0.76 -12.91
C PHE A 14 -7.75 -0.34 -11.88
N LEU A 15 -7.02 -0.02 -10.81
CA LEU A 15 -6.72 -0.97 -9.73
C LEU A 15 -7.98 -1.46 -9.01
N ASP A 16 -8.95 -0.58 -8.77
CA ASP A 16 -10.26 -0.95 -8.24
C ASP A 16 -10.96 -1.98 -9.13
N GLY A 17 -10.91 -1.79 -10.46
CA GLY A 17 -11.47 -2.74 -11.44
C GLY A 17 -10.81 -4.10 -11.40
N LEU A 18 -9.47 -4.16 -11.33
CA LEU A 18 -8.74 -5.43 -11.17
C LEU A 18 -9.11 -6.15 -9.87
N TRP A 19 -9.22 -5.40 -8.78
CA TRP A 19 -9.60 -5.95 -7.48
C TRP A 19 -11.01 -6.55 -7.49
N PHE A 20 -12.01 -5.84 -8.04
CA PHE A 20 -13.36 -6.38 -8.17
C PHE A 20 -13.39 -7.63 -9.07
N GLY A 21 -12.66 -7.61 -10.18
CA GLY A 21 -12.54 -8.75 -11.08
C GLY A 21 -12.01 -10.02 -10.39
N LEU A 22 -11.04 -9.86 -9.47
CA LEU A 22 -10.52 -10.97 -8.66
C LEU A 22 -11.51 -11.43 -7.59
N ARG A 23 -12.19 -10.50 -6.93
CA ARG A 23 -13.08 -10.79 -5.80
C ARG A 23 -14.36 -11.51 -6.22
N GLU A 24 -14.92 -11.14 -7.37
CA GLU A 24 -16.25 -11.59 -7.80
C GLU A 24 -16.24 -12.84 -8.68
N ASN A 25 -15.06 -13.40 -9.00
CA ASN A 25 -14.94 -14.54 -9.91
C ASN A 25 -14.29 -15.78 -9.28
N VAL A 26 -14.82 -16.95 -9.65
CA VAL A 26 -14.39 -18.28 -9.18
C VAL A 26 -13.05 -18.74 -9.80
N GLY A 27 -12.50 -18.00 -10.77
CA GLY A 27 -11.20 -18.24 -11.44
C GLY A 27 -10.05 -17.39 -10.90
N ALA A 28 -10.05 -17.06 -9.62
CA ALA A 28 -9.17 -16.04 -9.03
C ALA A 28 -7.65 -16.28 -9.25
N LEU A 29 -7.20 -17.54 -9.36
CA LEU A 29 -5.77 -17.87 -9.52
C LEU A 29 -5.21 -17.49 -10.90
N SER A 30 -5.89 -17.81 -12.00
CA SER A 30 -5.39 -17.47 -13.34
C SER A 30 -5.46 -15.97 -13.63
N MET A 31 -6.46 -15.27 -13.08
CA MET A 31 -6.50 -13.81 -13.13
C MET A 31 -5.45 -13.16 -12.24
N TYR A 32 -5.18 -13.73 -11.06
CA TYR A 32 -4.09 -13.28 -10.19
C TYR A 32 -2.76 -13.35 -10.94
N GLU A 33 -2.45 -14.50 -11.55
CA GLU A 33 -1.22 -14.71 -12.32
C GLU A 33 -1.14 -13.76 -13.52
N GLY A 34 -2.25 -13.56 -14.24
CA GLY A 34 -2.32 -12.63 -15.36
C GLY A 34 -2.04 -11.18 -14.94
N TYR A 35 -2.65 -10.70 -13.85
CA TYR A 35 -2.45 -9.33 -13.37
C TYR A 35 -1.05 -9.14 -12.80
N ALA A 36 -0.58 -10.06 -11.95
CA ALA A 36 0.78 -10.04 -11.43
C ALA A 36 1.82 -10.06 -12.56
N GLY A 37 1.59 -10.88 -13.60
CA GLY A 37 2.42 -10.91 -14.80
C GLY A 37 2.45 -9.57 -15.55
N GLY A 38 1.32 -8.89 -15.66
CA GLY A 38 1.25 -7.55 -16.25
C GLY A 38 2.06 -6.50 -15.47
N PHE A 39 1.97 -6.50 -14.15
CA PHE A 39 2.79 -5.63 -13.30
C PHE A 39 4.27 -5.95 -13.41
N LYS A 40 4.62 -7.24 -13.43
CA LYS A 40 6.00 -7.68 -13.65
C LYS A 40 6.56 -7.21 -14.99
N GLN A 41 5.78 -7.35 -16.07
CA GLN A 41 6.16 -6.86 -17.39
C GLN A 41 6.41 -5.35 -17.39
N MET A 42 5.58 -4.58 -16.70
CA MET A 42 5.80 -3.14 -16.54
C MET A 42 7.14 -2.82 -15.86
N GLY A 43 7.51 -3.58 -14.83
CA GLY A 43 8.81 -3.47 -14.18
C GLY A 43 9.98 -3.81 -15.11
N LEU A 44 9.86 -4.90 -15.87
CA LEU A 44 10.85 -5.32 -16.86
C LEU A 44 11.09 -4.22 -17.91
N GLU A 45 10.02 -3.65 -18.46
CA GLU A 45 10.09 -2.60 -19.48
C GLU A 45 10.69 -1.31 -18.95
N ALA A 46 10.31 -0.91 -17.73
CA ALA A 46 10.89 0.26 -17.08
C ALA A 46 12.40 0.10 -16.88
N ALA A 47 12.84 -1.07 -16.41
CA ALA A 47 14.25 -1.33 -16.18
C ALA A 47 15.05 -1.48 -17.49
N GLU A 48 14.46 -2.07 -18.53
CA GLU A 48 15.08 -2.13 -19.87
C GLU A 48 15.32 -0.73 -20.45
N ARG A 49 14.35 0.17 -20.30
CA ARG A 49 14.41 1.53 -20.84
C ARG A 49 15.47 2.39 -20.14
N GLU A 50 15.48 2.36 -18.80
CA GLU A 50 16.37 3.22 -18.01
C GLU A 50 17.79 2.64 -17.91
N GLY A 51 17.92 1.30 -17.95
CA GLY A 51 19.17 0.59 -17.77
C GLY A 51 19.77 0.73 -16.35
N GLY A 52 20.89 0.05 -16.12
CA GLY A 52 21.62 0.06 -14.86
C GLY A 52 21.68 -1.29 -14.16
N LYS A 53 22.49 -1.38 -13.11
CA LYS A 53 22.71 -2.61 -12.32
C LYS A 53 22.79 -2.29 -10.84
N GLY A 54 22.40 -3.25 -10.01
CA GLY A 54 22.47 -3.15 -8.55
C GLY A 54 21.29 -2.41 -7.92
N SER A 55 21.27 -2.42 -6.58
CA SER A 55 20.08 -2.14 -5.78
C SER A 55 19.68 -0.67 -5.81
N GLU A 56 20.65 0.24 -5.96
CA GLU A 56 20.38 1.67 -6.09
C GLU A 56 19.78 2.04 -7.45
N ALA A 57 20.25 1.40 -8.53
CA ALA A 57 19.66 1.58 -9.86
C ALA A 57 18.21 1.09 -9.86
N ALA A 58 17.96 -0.09 -9.28
CA ALA A 58 16.63 -0.66 -9.11
C ALA A 58 15.70 0.27 -8.32
N ALA A 59 16.17 0.79 -7.17
CA ALA A 59 15.42 1.72 -6.35
C ALA A 59 15.09 3.03 -7.08
N LYS A 60 16.04 3.54 -7.87
CA LYS A 60 15.84 4.74 -8.70
C LYS A 60 14.76 4.52 -9.77
N ILE A 61 14.84 3.41 -10.50
CA ILE A 61 13.85 3.04 -11.54
C ILE A 61 12.47 2.90 -10.92
N ALA A 62 12.36 2.15 -9.81
CA ALA A 62 11.10 1.94 -9.11
C ALA A 62 10.51 3.26 -8.59
N THR A 63 11.33 4.13 -8.01
CA THR A 63 10.91 5.46 -7.54
C THR A 63 10.36 6.30 -8.69
N ALA A 64 11.06 6.36 -9.82
CA ALA A 64 10.62 7.11 -10.99
C ALA A 64 9.29 6.56 -11.57
N LEU A 65 9.16 5.24 -11.65
CA LEU A 65 7.96 4.58 -12.15
C LEU A 65 6.75 4.86 -11.22
N MET A 66 6.93 4.68 -9.92
CA MET A 66 5.91 4.98 -8.90
C MET A 66 5.53 6.47 -8.88
N ALA A 67 6.49 7.37 -9.02
CA ALA A 67 6.22 8.81 -9.13
C ALA A 67 5.39 9.13 -10.38
N THR A 68 5.66 8.45 -11.50
CA THR A 68 4.90 8.61 -12.76
C THR A 68 3.46 8.12 -12.63
N MET A 69 3.21 7.11 -11.81
CA MET A 69 1.85 6.69 -11.42
C MET A 69 1.16 7.68 -10.49
N GLY A 70 1.86 8.75 -10.10
CA GLY A 70 1.33 9.81 -9.26
C GLY A 70 1.41 9.53 -7.77
N LEU A 71 2.25 8.58 -7.35
CA LEU A 71 2.59 8.35 -5.95
C LEU A 71 3.56 9.43 -5.47
N ASP A 72 3.41 9.84 -4.21
CA ASP A 72 4.42 10.65 -3.54
C ASP A 72 5.45 9.69 -2.95
N VAL A 73 6.60 9.60 -3.60
CA VAL A 73 7.63 8.60 -3.32
C VAL A 73 8.99 9.27 -3.22
N GLU A 74 9.77 8.83 -2.25
CA GLU A 74 11.18 9.21 -2.11
C GLU A 74 12.08 7.98 -2.19
N GLN A 75 13.29 8.20 -2.73
CA GLN A 75 14.35 7.22 -2.70
C GLN A 75 15.31 7.55 -1.56
N ASN A 76 15.70 6.54 -0.79
CA ASN A 76 16.78 6.62 0.20
C ASN A 76 17.78 5.49 -0.05
N GLY A 77 18.82 5.75 -0.86
CA GLY A 77 19.76 4.73 -1.30
C GLY A 77 19.06 3.58 -2.06
N LYS A 78 19.03 2.40 -1.45
CA LYS A 78 18.34 1.20 -1.98
C LYS A 78 16.88 1.05 -1.54
N GLU A 79 16.39 1.98 -0.72
CA GLU A 79 15.03 2.00 -0.21
C GLU A 79 14.13 2.96 -1.01
N ILE A 80 12.86 2.60 -1.05
CA ILE A 80 11.78 3.34 -1.69
C ILE A 80 10.70 3.52 -0.63
N ILE A 81 10.34 4.77 -0.37
CA ILE A 81 9.35 5.14 0.64
C ILE A 81 8.21 5.87 -0.07
N VAL A 82 7.04 5.23 -0.13
CA VAL A 82 5.81 5.82 -0.65
C VAL A 82 5.09 6.51 0.51
N LYS A 83 5.17 7.84 0.57
CA LYS A 83 4.60 8.67 1.64
C LYS A 83 3.10 8.81 1.53
N THR A 84 2.62 9.07 0.32
CA THR A 84 1.18 9.18 0.05
C THR A 84 0.86 8.50 -1.27
N SER A 85 -0.32 7.91 -1.31
CA SER A 85 -0.85 7.27 -2.50
C SER A 85 -2.36 7.50 -2.58
N PRO A 86 -2.89 7.76 -3.77
CA PRO A 86 -4.33 7.77 -4.01
C PRO A 86 -5.05 6.47 -3.59
N LEU A 87 -4.31 5.38 -3.42
CA LEU A 87 -4.84 4.08 -2.97
C LEU A 87 -4.99 3.96 -1.46
N TRP A 88 -4.38 4.86 -0.67
CA TRP A 88 -4.36 4.69 0.79
C TRP A 88 -5.74 4.84 1.39
N GLU A 89 -6.54 5.78 0.90
CA GLU A 89 -7.95 5.91 1.28
C GLU A 89 -8.71 4.60 1.00
N ARG A 90 -8.45 3.95 -0.15
CA ARG A 90 -9.04 2.65 -0.48
C ARG A 90 -8.57 1.53 0.43
N VAL A 91 -7.29 1.51 0.82
CA VAL A 91 -6.76 0.54 1.79
C VAL A 91 -7.41 0.72 3.17
N LEU A 92 -7.66 1.97 3.58
CA LEU A 92 -8.35 2.27 4.82
C LEU A 92 -9.82 1.85 4.77
N ASP A 93 -10.51 2.10 3.64
CA ASP A 93 -11.93 1.80 3.46
C ASP A 93 -12.21 0.31 3.25
N ARG A 94 -11.45 -0.33 2.35
CA ARG A 94 -11.67 -1.71 1.87
C ARG A 94 -10.84 -2.75 2.63
N GLY A 95 -9.88 -2.29 3.42
CA GLY A 95 -9.15 -3.09 4.40
C GLY A 95 -8.11 -4.06 3.84
N LEU A 96 -7.84 -5.10 4.63
CA LEU A 96 -6.70 -6.01 4.44
C LEU A 96 -6.63 -6.64 3.04
N GLU A 97 -7.77 -7.03 2.46
CA GLU A 97 -7.82 -7.66 1.13
C GLU A 97 -7.34 -6.72 0.03
N TYR A 98 -7.71 -5.44 0.11
CA TYR A 98 -7.27 -4.44 -0.87
C TYR A 98 -5.79 -4.10 -0.66
N SER A 99 -5.31 -4.02 0.59
CA SER A 99 -3.87 -3.86 0.84
C SER A 99 -3.05 -5.02 0.27
N PHE A 100 -3.55 -6.25 0.39
CA PHE A 100 -2.90 -7.43 -0.18
C PHE A 100 -2.87 -7.35 -1.71
N HIS A 101 -3.96 -6.94 -2.35
CA HIS A 101 -3.99 -6.72 -3.79
C HIS A 101 -2.92 -5.72 -4.23
N VAL A 102 -2.86 -4.56 -3.59
CA VAL A 102 -1.90 -3.52 -3.94
C VAL A 102 -0.46 -3.99 -3.70
N GLU A 103 -0.16 -4.64 -2.57
CA GLU A 103 1.21 -5.04 -2.24
C GLU A 103 1.68 -6.28 -3.01
N GLU A 104 0.92 -7.36 -3.02
CA GLU A 104 1.36 -8.66 -3.55
C GLU A 104 1.03 -8.86 -5.04
N ILE A 105 0.02 -8.17 -5.58
CA ILE A 105 -0.41 -8.32 -6.98
C ILE A 105 0.14 -7.19 -7.84
N CYS A 106 0.21 -5.96 -7.31
CA CYS A 106 0.67 -4.81 -8.07
C CYS A 106 2.15 -4.49 -7.83
N TRP A 107 2.52 -4.17 -6.59
CA TRP A 107 3.85 -3.63 -6.30
C TRP A 107 4.95 -4.66 -6.31
N LYS A 108 4.75 -5.79 -5.64
CA LYS A 108 5.77 -6.83 -5.58
C LYS A 108 6.15 -7.35 -6.97
N PRO A 109 5.22 -7.75 -7.86
CA PRO A 109 5.60 -8.27 -9.17
C PRO A 109 6.29 -7.20 -10.02
N MET A 110 5.84 -5.95 -9.95
CA MET A 110 6.51 -4.83 -10.63
C MET A 110 7.94 -4.64 -10.15
N LEU A 111 8.18 -4.65 -8.84
CA LEU A 111 9.51 -4.55 -8.27
C LEU A 111 10.38 -5.78 -8.63
N GLU A 112 9.80 -6.97 -8.72
CA GLU A 112 10.48 -8.18 -9.15
C GLU A 112 10.94 -8.06 -10.61
N GLY A 113 10.10 -7.53 -11.50
CA GLY A 113 10.47 -7.27 -12.89
C GLY A 113 11.65 -6.30 -13.01
N ILE A 114 11.67 -5.24 -12.20
CA ILE A 114 12.82 -4.33 -12.13
C ILE A 114 14.06 -5.09 -11.65
N GLY A 115 13.91 -5.84 -10.55
CA GLY A 115 14.98 -6.61 -9.92
C GLY A 115 15.66 -7.61 -10.88
N GLU A 116 14.88 -8.31 -11.71
CA GLU A 116 15.41 -9.26 -12.69
C GLU A 116 16.37 -8.60 -13.67
N LYS A 117 16.08 -7.38 -14.13
CA LYS A 117 16.91 -6.65 -15.08
C LYS A 117 18.13 -6.00 -14.43
N THR A 118 18.00 -5.55 -13.19
CA THR A 118 19.08 -4.91 -12.44
C THR A 118 19.98 -5.90 -11.70
N GLY A 119 19.58 -7.18 -11.64
CA GLY A 119 20.31 -8.25 -10.94
C GLY A 119 20.15 -8.21 -9.42
N THR A 120 18.97 -7.82 -8.93
CA THR A 120 18.66 -7.64 -7.51
C THR A 120 17.30 -8.20 -7.14
N ASN A 121 17.04 -8.41 -5.85
CA ASN A 121 15.72 -8.89 -5.39
C ASN A 121 15.02 -7.81 -4.55
N PRO A 122 13.73 -7.54 -4.80
CA PRO A 122 12.96 -6.65 -3.96
C PRO A 122 12.60 -7.32 -2.63
N ILE A 123 12.47 -6.49 -1.60
CA ILE A 123 12.04 -6.87 -0.26
C ILE A 123 10.95 -5.89 0.13
N LEU A 124 9.78 -6.45 0.44
CA LEU A 124 8.64 -5.70 0.96
C LEU A 124 8.74 -5.68 2.48
N GLU A 125 8.92 -4.50 3.07
CA GLU A 125 9.02 -4.35 4.52
C GLU A 125 7.67 -3.99 5.18
N SER A 126 6.57 -4.15 4.43
CA SER A 126 5.43 -3.21 4.41
C SER A 126 4.84 -2.75 5.75
N SER A 127 4.52 -1.44 5.78
CA SER A 127 3.81 -0.74 6.85
C SER A 127 2.31 -0.54 6.60
N LEU A 128 1.76 -0.80 5.39
CA LEU A 128 0.33 -0.51 5.10
C LEU A 128 -0.59 -1.58 5.67
N ARG A 129 -0.26 -2.85 5.44
CA ARG A 129 -0.96 -3.98 6.07
C ARG A 129 -0.89 -3.85 7.60
N LEU A 130 0.28 -3.50 8.14
CA LEU A 130 0.47 -3.25 9.56
C LEU A 130 -0.36 -2.06 10.04
N ALA A 131 -0.38 -0.95 9.30
CA ALA A 131 -1.18 0.23 9.62
C ALA A 131 -2.68 -0.07 9.65
N HIS A 132 -3.20 -0.87 8.71
CA HIS A 132 -4.58 -1.32 8.72
C HIS A 132 -4.87 -2.16 9.97
N ILE A 133 -4.01 -3.13 10.31
CA ILE A 133 -4.16 -3.96 11.50
C ILE A 133 -4.15 -3.12 12.78
N GLU A 134 -3.23 -2.15 12.90
CA GLU A 134 -3.17 -1.26 14.06
C GLU A 134 -4.41 -0.37 14.17
N ARG A 135 -4.92 0.15 13.05
CA ARG A 135 -6.19 0.91 13.04
C ARG A 135 -7.37 0.07 13.49
N VAL A 136 -7.50 -1.16 13.00
CA VAL A 136 -8.56 -2.09 13.43
C VAL A 136 -8.46 -2.38 14.93
N LYS A 137 -7.24 -2.54 15.48
CA LYS A 137 -7.05 -2.71 16.93
C LYS A 137 -7.50 -1.48 17.72
N VAL A 138 -7.20 -0.27 17.24
CA VAL A 138 -7.64 0.97 17.89
C VAL A 138 -9.15 1.09 17.88
N GLU A 139 -9.80 0.87 16.74
CA GLU A 139 -11.26 0.88 16.62
C GLU A 139 -11.94 -0.16 17.51
N TYR A 140 -11.37 -1.37 17.59
CA TYR A 140 -11.84 -2.39 18.51
C TYR A 140 -11.75 -1.96 19.98
N LYS A 141 -10.66 -1.27 20.37
CA LYS A 141 -10.51 -0.71 21.74
C LYS A 141 -11.54 0.38 22.01
N LYS A 142 -11.84 1.26 21.05
CA LYS A 142 -12.89 2.28 21.17
C LYS A 142 -14.27 1.64 21.36
N GLY A 143 -14.59 0.63 20.57
CA GLY A 143 -15.84 -0.13 20.69
C GLY A 143 -15.98 -0.80 22.07
N LYS A 144 -14.89 -1.37 22.59
CA LYS A 144 -14.85 -1.91 23.97
C LYS A 144 -15.07 -0.84 25.03
N ALA A 145 -14.40 0.31 24.93
CA ALA A 145 -14.58 1.42 25.87
C ALA A 145 -16.03 1.90 25.90
N LYS A 146 -16.66 2.04 24.72
CA LYS A 146 -18.07 2.40 24.59
C LYS A 146 -18.99 1.37 25.25
N ALA A 147 -18.77 0.08 24.99
CA ALA A 147 -19.56 -0.97 25.62
C ALA A 147 -19.41 -1.02 27.15
N SER A 148 -18.24 -0.65 27.69
CA SER A 148 -18.02 -0.54 29.14
C SER A 148 -18.73 0.67 29.75
N LEU A 149 -18.73 1.81 29.05
CA LEU A 149 -19.50 3.00 29.45
C LEU A 149 -21.00 2.71 29.47
N ASP A 150 -21.52 2.10 28.40
CA ASP A 150 -22.95 1.78 28.25
C ASP A 150 -23.44 0.82 29.35
N LYS A 151 -22.55 -0.04 29.85
CA LYS A 151 -22.83 -0.98 30.97
C LYS A 151 -22.61 -0.38 32.36
N GLY A 152 -22.18 0.88 32.45
CA GLY A 152 -21.85 1.54 33.72
C GLY A 152 -20.56 1.01 34.39
N ALA A 153 -19.76 0.22 33.67
CA ALA A 153 -18.49 -0.33 34.17
C ALA A 153 -17.31 0.64 34.02
N MET A 154 -17.54 1.82 33.44
CA MET A 154 -16.56 2.87 33.18
C MET A 154 -17.22 4.23 33.38
N SER A 155 -16.50 5.17 33.98
CA SER A 155 -16.98 6.55 34.12
C SER A 155 -16.89 7.29 32.77
N LYS A 156 -17.72 8.32 32.59
CA LYS A 156 -17.64 9.17 31.39
C LYS A 156 -16.27 9.84 31.26
N GLU A 157 -15.67 10.24 32.37
CA GLU A 157 -14.38 10.93 32.40
C GLU A 157 -13.22 10.01 31.99
N ASP A 158 -13.24 8.75 32.43
CA ASP A 158 -12.26 7.73 32.02
C ASP A 158 -12.44 7.33 30.56
N PHE A 159 -13.70 7.25 30.10
CA PHE A 159 -14.01 7.03 28.69
C PHE A 159 -13.43 8.14 27.80
N ASP A 160 -13.69 9.40 28.13
CA ASP A 160 -13.23 10.55 27.34
C ASP A 160 -11.69 10.62 27.28
N LYS A 161 -11.00 10.33 28.39
CA LYS A 161 -9.53 10.21 28.42
C LYS A 161 -9.03 9.08 27.51
N GLN A 162 -9.67 7.91 27.59
CA GLN A 162 -9.27 6.74 26.80
C GLN A 162 -9.50 6.96 25.30
N ILE A 163 -10.64 7.56 24.90
CA ILE A 163 -10.92 7.88 23.50
C ILE A 163 -9.92 8.89 22.96
N THR A 164 -9.60 9.94 23.71
CA THR A 164 -8.61 10.94 23.29
C THR A 164 -7.24 10.30 23.04
N ALA A 165 -6.78 9.43 23.96
CA ALA A 165 -5.52 8.72 23.78
C ALA A 165 -5.54 7.77 22.56
N LEU A 166 -6.66 7.10 22.31
CA LEU A 166 -6.83 6.22 21.15
C LEU A 166 -6.89 7.01 19.82
N ASP A 167 -7.49 8.20 19.81
CA ASP A 167 -7.51 9.08 18.64
C ASP A 167 -6.12 9.62 18.31
N ILE A 168 -5.34 10.01 19.31
CA ILE A 168 -3.92 10.40 19.12
C ILE A 168 -3.13 9.23 18.56
N ALA A 169 -3.23 8.05 19.19
CA ALA A 169 -2.55 6.85 18.71
C ALA A 169 -2.93 6.50 17.26
N MET A 170 -4.17 6.74 16.85
CA MET A 170 -4.63 6.52 15.48
C MET A 170 -4.00 7.48 14.46
N GLN A 171 -3.75 8.73 14.85
CA GLN A 171 -3.10 9.73 14.01
C GLN A 171 -1.60 9.48 13.83
N GLU A 172 -0.96 8.81 14.79
CA GLU A 172 0.47 8.49 14.76
C GLU A 172 0.82 7.25 13.93
N ILE A 173 -0.18 6.44 13.51
CA ILE A 173 0.07 5.24 12.71
C ILE A 173 0.62 5.67 11.33
N PRO A 174 1.89 5.31 11.00
CA PRO A 174 2.50 5.72 9.74
C PRO A 174 1.85 4.98 8.57
N ILE A 175 1.26 5.73 7.65
CA ILE A 175 0.64 5.17 6.44
C ILE A 175 1.61 5.35 5.27
N VAL A 176 2.68 4.57 5.26
CA VAL A 176 3.70 4.60 4.20
C VAL A 176 3.88 3.21 3.60
N GLY A 177 4.25 3.14 2.33
CA GLY A 177 4.77 1.92 1.70
C GLY A 177 6.30 1.92 1.81
N ARG A 178 6.90 0.82 2.27
CA ARG A 178 8.35 0.67 2.34
C ARG A 178 8.81 -0.56 1.58
N TYR A 179 9.71 -0.32 0.63
CA TYR A 179 10.27 -1.32 -0.26
C TYR A 179 11.78 -1.12 -0.35
N ARG A 180 12.55 -2.19 -0.53
CA ARG A 180 13.99 -2.06 -0.78
C ARG A 180 14.49 -3.12 -1.75
N PHE A 181 15.65 -2.88 -2.36
CA PHE A 181 16.37 -3.90 -3.12
C PHE A 181 17.55 -4.45 -2.32
N ALA A 182 17.76 -5.77 -2.38
CA ALA A 182 18.89 -6.46 -1.76
C ALA A 182 20.20 -6.19 -2.49
#